data_AF-A0A947KTS0-F1
#
_entry.id   AF-A0A947KTS0-F1
#
_cell.length_a   1.000
_cell.length_b   1.000
_cell.length_c   1.000
_cell.angle_alpha   90.00
_cell.angle_beta   90.00
_cell.angle_gamma   90.00
#
_symmetry.space_group_name_H-M   'P 1'
#
loop_
_entity.id
_entity.type
_entity.pdbx_description
1 polymer ?
#
loop_
_entity_poly.entity_id
_entity_poly.type
_entity_poly.pdbx_seq_one_letter_code
_entity_poly.pdbx_strand_id
1 'polypeptide(L)'
;MQVDDALLTRLEKLSFLKVSDDKREEIIHQLSEIVSFVDNLSELNTDNVDAKFAMSDAATFAREDIPSCDTSVNDDILKHAPLSGDHFFIVPKIIE
;
A
#
# COMPACT_ATOMS: atom_id res chain seq x y z
N MET A 1 1.34 2.89 -22.03
CA MET A 1 2.52 2.41 -21.26
C MET A 1 2.66 0.91 -21.49
N GLN A 2 3.87 0.36 -21.67
CA GLN A 2 4.04 -1.09 -21.89
C GLN A 2 4.33 -1.79 -20.55
N VAL A 3 3.54 -2.81 -20.20
CA VAL A 3 3.78 -3.67 -19.05
C VAL A 3 4.57 -4.88 -19.55
N ASP A 4 5.78 -5.06 -19.04
CA ASP A 4 6.65 -6.18 -19.35
C ASP A 4 7.07 -6.92 -18.07
N ASP A 5 7.78 -8.04 -18.23
CA ASP A 5 8.20 -8.88 -17.11
C ASP A 5 9.19 -8.18 -16.16
N ALA A 6 10.04 -7.29 -16.68
CA ALA A 6 10.95 -6.50 -15.88
C ALA A 6 10.19 -5.50 -14.98
N LEU A 7 9.14 -4.88 -15.54
CA LEU A 7 8.25 -4.00 -14.80
C LEU A 7 7.44 -4.77 -13.76
N LEU A 8 6.93 -5.97 -14.10
CA LEU A 8 6.23 -6.83 -13.15
C LEU A 8 7.15 -7.18 -11.97
N THR A 9 8.38 -7.61 -12.24
CA THR A 9 9.38 -7.92 -11.20
C THR A 9 9.67 -6.73 -10.28
N ARG A 10 9.72 -5.52 -10.84
CA ARG A 10 9.88 -4.30 -10.04
C ARG A 10 8.66 -4.04 -9.16
N LEU A 11 7.45 -4.24 -9.68
CA LEU A 11 6.20 -4.08 -8.92
C LEU A 11 6.06 -5.12 -7.80
N GLU A 12 6.47 -6.36 -8.03
CA GLU A 12 6.50 -7.42 -7.00
C GLU A 12 7.37 -7.01 -5.81
N LYS A 13 8.55 -6.46 -6.10
CA LYS A 13 9.47 -5.97 -5.05
C LYS A 13 8.90 -4.78 -4.29
N LEU A 14 8.22 -3.86 -4.97
CA LEU A 14 7.63 -2.67 -4.33
C LEU A 14 6.39 -3.00 -3.49
N SER A 15 5.59 -3.96 -3.94
CA SER A 15 4.34 -4.37 -3.27
C SER A 15 4.54 -5.49 -2.25
N PHE A 16 5.73 -6.11 -2.21
CA PHE A 16 5.99 -7.33 -1.42
C PHE A 16 5.05 -8.49 -1.77
N LEU A 17 4.58 -8.56 -3.03
CA LEU A 17 3.74 -9.64 -3.54
C LEU A 17 4.53 -10.46 -4.56
N LYS A 18 4.61 -11.77 -4.34
CA LYS A 18 5.23 -12.70 -5.28
C LYS A 18 4.16 -13.28 -6.21
N VAL A 19 4.33 -13.11 -7.51
CA VAL A 19 3.54 -13.74 -8.55
C VAL A 19 4.20 -15.07 -8.91
N SER A 20 3.39 -16.12 -9.03
CA SER A 20 3.87 -17.42 -9.48
C SER A 20 4.13 -17.41 -10.98
N ASP A 21 5.18 -18.10 -11.43
CA ASP A 21 5.65 -18.05 -12.82
C ASP A 21 4.57 -18.43 -13.85
N ASP A 22 3.68 -19.35 -13.48
CA ASP A 22 2.53 -19.80 -14.28
C ASP A 22 1.46 -18.72 -14.50
N LYS A 23 1.42 -17.67 -13.68
CA LYS A 23 0.43 -16.59 -13.74
C LYS A 23 0.99 -15.28 -14.27
N ARG A 24 2.30 -15.20 -14.53
CA ARG A 24 2.96 -13.93 -14.91
C ARG A 24 2.40 -13.37 -16.20
N GLU A 25 2.27 -14.20 -17.24
CA GLU A 25 1.73 -13.77 -18.53
C GLU A 25 0.28 -13.27 -18.41
N GLU A 26 -0.54 -13.96 -17.63
CA GLU A 26 -1.92 -13.56 -17.35
C GLU A 26 -1.98 -12.18 -16.68
N ILE A 27 -1.18 -11.96 -15.63
CA ILE A 27 -1.15 -10.70 -14.89
C ILE A 27 -0.61 -9.55 -15.75
N ILE A 28 0.41 -9.78 -16.57
CA ILE A 28 0.91 -8.77 -17.51
C ILE A 28 -0.21 -8.33 -18.46
N HIS A 29 -0.97 -9.29 -18.98
CA HIS A 29 -2.09 -9.00 -19.87
C HIS A 29 -3.19 -8.19 -19.16
N GLN A 30 -3.64 -8.64 -17.98
CA GLN A 30 -4.67 -7.95 -17.19
C GLN A 30 -4.25 -6.53 -16.79
N LEU A 31 -3.01 -6.34 -16.36
CA LEU A 31 -2.48 -5.01 -16.03
C LEU A 31 -2.41 -4.11 -17.26
N SER A 32 -2.06 -4.65 -18.42
CA SER A 32 -2.06 -3.90 -19.68
C SER A 32 -3.47 -3.43 -20.03
N GLU A 33 -4.48 -4.31 -19.92
CA GLU A 33 -5.88 -3.95 -20.15
C GLU A 33 -6.38 -2.88 -19.19
N ILE A 34 -6.06 -2.98 -17.90
CA ILE A 34 -6.43 -1.97 -16.89
C ILE A 34 -5.84 -0.61 -17.24
N VAL A 35 -4.55 -0.56 -17.59
CA VAL A 35 -3.90 0.71 -17.96
C VAL A 35 -4.51 1.29 -19.23
N SER A 36 -4.75 0.46 -20.25
CA SER A 36 -5.44 0.90 -21.47
C SER A 36 -6.86 1.41 -21.19
N PHE A 37 -7.57 0.82 -20.24
CA PHE A 37 -8.89 1.32 -19.83
C PHE A 37 -8.81 2.68 -19.13
N VAL A 38 -7.79 2.90 -18.28
CA VAL A 38 -7.55 4.19 -17.62
C VAL A 38 -7.12 5.27 -18.61
N ASP A 39 -6.41 4.91 -19.68
CA ASP A 39 -5.97 5.85 -20.72
C ASP A 39 -7.14 6.61 -21.36
N ASN A 40 -8.36 6.06 -21.35
CA ASN A 40 -9.58 6.75 -21.80
C ASN A 40 -9.81 8.10 -21.07
N LEU A 41 -9.36 8.23 -19.81
CA LEU A 41 -9.49 9.49 -19.06
C LEU A 41 -8.64 10.62 -19.65
N SER A 42 -7.61 10.29 -20.44
CA SER A 42 -6.72 11.26 -21.09
C SER A 42 -7.40 12.06 -22.21
N GLU A 43 -8.58 11.62 -22.68
CA GLU A 43 -9.38 12.35 -23.67
C GLU A 43 -10.07 13.60 -23.08
N LEU A 44 -10.16 13.67 -21.75
CA LEU A 44 -10.82 14.77 -21.04
C LEU A 44 -9.81 15.88 -20.74
N ASN A 45 -10.15 17.13 -21.10
CA ASN A 45 -9.35 18.29 -20.70
C ASN A 45 -9.59 18.61 -19.21
N THR A 46 -8.54 18.53 -18.40
CA THR A 46 -8.55 18.86 -16.97
C THR A 46 -7.71 20.10 -16.60
N ASP A 47 -7.28 20.92 -17.57
CA ASP A 47 -6.38 22.06 -17.37
C ASP A 47 -6.89 23.07 -16.32
N ASN A 48 -8.21 23.19 -16.19
CA ASN A 48 -8.87 24.13 -15.27
C ASN A 48 -9.60 23.43 -14.12
N VAL A 49 -9.34 22.14 -13.89
CA VAL A 49 -9.94 21.37 -12.80
C VAL A 49 -9.00 21.39 -11.60
N ASP A 50 -9.50 21.80 -10.42
CA ASP A 50 -8.71 21.77 -9.20
C ASP A 50 -8.36 20.31 -8.83
N ALA A 51 -7.06 20.05 -8.64
CA ALA A 51 -6.56 18.74 -8.22
C ALA A 51 -6.86 18.42 -6.74
N LYS A 52 -7.29 19.42 -5.96
CA LYS A 52 -7.59 19.23 -4.54
C LYS A 52 -8.93 18.53 -4.36
N PHE A 53 -8.84 17.28 -3.94
CA PHE A 53 -9.99 16.51 -3.50
C PHE A 53 -10.11 16.58 -1.97
N ALA A 54 -10.79 17.61 -1.47
CA ALA A 54 -11.21 17.66 -0.07
C ALA A 54 -12.70 17.29 -0.01
N MET A 55 -13.03 16.21 0.68
CA MET A 55 -14.42 15.78 0.91
C MET A 55 -15.21 16.75 1.79
N SER A 56 -14.52 17.67 2.47
CA SER A 56 -15.10 18.65 3.39
C SER A 56 -14.22 19.90 3.46
N ASP A 57 -14.85 21.05 3.66
CA ASP A 57 -14.19 22.34 3.94
C ASP A 57 -13.68 22.45 5.39
N ALA A 58 -13.75 21.37 6.17
CA ALA A 58 -13.27 21.35 7.55
C ALA A 58 -11.74 21.54 7.61
N ALA A 59 -11.29 22.34 8.58
CA ALA A 59 -9.87 22.45 8.90
C ALA A 59 -9.33 21.11 9.45
N THR A 60 -8.01 20.92 9.37
CA THR A 60 -7.32 19.74 9.93
C THR A 60 -7.61 19.61 11.42
N PHE A 61 -8.19 18.47 11.83
CA PHE A 61 -8.40 18.16 13.23
C PHE A 61 -7.07 17.93 13.95
N ALA A 62 -6.82 18.72 15.00
CA ALA A 62 -5.69 18.52 15.89
C ALA A 62 -6.09 17.64 17.08
N ARG A 63 -5.14 16.86 17.59
CA ARG A 63 -5.27 16.09 18.84
C ARG A 63 -4.65 16.89 19.98
N GLU A 64 -5.29 16.91 21.13
CA GLU A 64 -4.74 17.47 22.37
C GLU A 64 -3.44 16.76 22.79
N ASP A 65 -2.49 17.51 23.35
CA ASP A 65 -1.21 16.96 23.82
C ASP A 65 -1.31 16.37 25.24
N ILE A 66 -2.14 15.35 25.38
CA ILE A 66 -2.38 14.67 26.65
C ILE A 66 -1.89 13.22 26.54
N PRO A 67 -1.03 12.74 27.46
CA PRO A 67 -0.58 11.36 27.47
C PRO A 67 -1.71 10.41 27.90
N SER A 68 -1.79 9.25 27.25
CA SER A 68 -2.64 8.13 27.66
C SER A 68 -1.74 6.91 27.88
N CYS A 69 -1.62 6.49 29.14
CA CYS A 69 -0.74 5.38 29.54
C CYS A 69 -1.59 4.23 30.08
N ASP A 70 -1.82 3.22 29.23
CA ASP A 70 -2.44 1.95 29.63
C ASP A 70 -1.44 0.82 29.39
N THR A 71 -1.04 0.16 30.48
CA THR A 71 -0.05 -0.92 30.44
C THR A 71 -0.60 -2.20 29.81
N SER A 72 -1.91 -2.37 29.74
CA SER A 72 -2.55 -3.56 29.14
C SER A 72 -2.47 -3.58 27.61
N VAL A 73 -2.26 -2.41 26.99
CA VAL A 73 -2.18 -2.26 25.53
C VAL A 73 -1.06 -3.13 24.93
N ASN A 74 0.05 -3.29 25.63
CA ASN A 74 1.15 -4.11 25.13
C ASN A 74 0.74 -5.58 25.00
N ASP A 75 0.16 -6.15 26.07
CA ASP A 75 -0.30 -7.53 26.11
C ASP A 75 -1.40 -7.80 25.08
N ASP A 76 -2.35 -6.86 24.95
CA ASP A 76 -3.45 -6.95 23.99
C ASP A 76 -2.97 -6.96 22.53
N ILE A 77 -1.97 -6.14 22.20
CA ILE A 77 -1.37 -6.11 20.85
C ILE A 77 -0.62 -7.42 20.58
N LEU A 78 0.23 -7.86 21.52
CA LEU A 78 1.12 -9.00 21.32
C LEU A 78 0.37 -10.34 21.24
N LYS A 79 -0.85 -10.42 21.81
CA LYS A 79 -1.74 -11.58 21.65
C LYS A 79 -2.10 -11.88 20.20
N HIS A 80 -2.06 -10.88 19.32
CA HIS A 80 -2.34 -11.02 17.88
C HIS A 80 -1.08 -11.15 17.02
N ALA A 81 0.11 -11.09 17.63
CA ALA A 81 1.37 -11.25 16.90
C ALA A 81 1.55 -12.71 16.44
N PRO A 82 2.02 -12.96 15.21
CA PRO A 82 2.37 -14.31 14.76
C PRO A 82 3.44 -14.99 15.62
N LEU A 83 4.39 -14.19 16.12
CA LEU A 83 5.44 -14.63 17.04
C LEU A 83 5.87 -13.46 17.92
N SER A 84 5.89 -13.66 19.23
CA SER A 84 6.30 -12.67 20.22
C SER A 84 7.06 -13.34 21.37
N GLY A 85 7.88 -12.56 22.06
CA GLY A 85 8.65 -12.99 23.22
C GLY A 85 9.25 -11.81 23.96
N ASP A 86 9.33 -11.88 25.29
CA ASP A 86 9.88 -10.82 26.15
C ASP A 86 9.27 -9.42 25.93
N HIS A 87 7.99 -9.34 25.55
CA HIS A 87 7.28 -8.11 25.14
C HIS A 87 7.76 -7.49 23.82
N PHE A 88 8.37 -8.27 22.94
CA PHE A 88 8.80 -7.88 21.59
C PHE A 88 8.15 -8.75 20.51
N PHE A 89 8.07 -8.20 19.29
CA PHE A 89 7.79 -8.97 18.08
C PHE A 89 9.07 -9.70 17.65
N ILE A 90 8.94 -11.00 17.37
CA ILE A 90 10.06 -11.78 16.84
C ILE A 90 9.95 -11.81 15.33
N VAL A 91 10.96 -11.27 14.65
CA VAL A 91 11.06 -11.22 13.18
C VAL A 91 12.40 -11.81 12.73
N PRO A 92 12.51 -12.29 11.48
CA PRO A 92 13.78 -12.70 10.91
C PRO A 92 14.81 -11.56 11.02
N LYS A 93 16.04 -11.91 11.37
CA LYS A 93 17.14 -10.92 11.43
C LYS A 93 17.31 -10.28 10.05
N ILE A 94 17.34 -8.95 10.02
CA ILE A 94 17.68 -8.20 8.81
C ILE A 94 19.17 -8.43 8.55
N ILE A 95 19.49 -9.10 7.44
CA ILE A 95 20.86 -9.34 6.97
C ILE A 95 21.00 -8.54 5.66
N GLU A 96 22.08 -7.75 5.55
CA GLU A 96 22.49 -7.08 4.31
C GLU A 96 23.31 -8.01 3.41
#